data_AF-A0A932MJ80-F1
#
_entry.id   AF-A0A932MJ80-F1
#
_cell.length_a   1.000
_cell.length_b   1.000
_cell.length_c   1.000
_cell.angle_alpha   90.00
_cell.angle_beta   90.00
_cell.angle_gamma   90.00
#
_symmetry.space_group_name_H-M   'P 1'
#
loop_
_entity.id
_entity.type
_entity.pdbx_description
1 polymer ?
#
loop_
_entity_poly.entity_id
_entity_poly.type
_entity_poly.pdbx_seq_one_letter_code
_entity_poly.pdbx_strand_id
1 'polypeptide(L)'
;MTIQRMVDILLLQSLALAVALSQTPGGQPDIQRRLELIDRGQAEAVKAELPTLMTNFQNHPGVLYLQAVLMSDGSEAVKTYQSIVDNFPTSEWADDALFRLYQYYYSIGLYKTADQKLEQLKKDYPFSTYASDQALAEEPKTVTAEAPVVVAQPAKVEKFTTIYTVQAGTFSVLQNAEELKSRFERDGYTSTIFTLVNNGRKFHKVWVGEFQKQDEAKRFSGEIKKKYNLDSIVVTR
;
A
#
# COMPACT_ATOMS: atom_id res chain seq x y z
N MET A 1 -15.97 69.51 -22.76
CA MET A 1 -14.98 68.79 -23.59
C MET A 1 -13.65 68.90 -22.86
N THR A 2 -12.87 67.81 -22.76
CA THR A 2 -11.81 67.57 -21.73
C THR A 2 -12.47 67.30 -20.36
N ILE A 3 -12.44 66.13 -19.74
CA ILE A 3 -11.31 65.22 -19.50
C ILE A 3 -11.84 63.78 -19.58
N GLN A 4 -11.87 63.26 -20.80
CA GLN A 4 -11.92 61.84 -21.12
C GLN A 4 -10.52 61.21 -20.85
N ARG A 5 -9.96 61.44 -19.64
CA ARG A 5 -8.63 60.98 -19.21
C ARG A 5 -8.56 60.78 -17.69
N MET A 6 -9.59 60.15 -17.11
CA MET A 6 -9.55 59.60 -15.75
C MET A 6 -9.95 58.12 -15.73
N VAL A 7 -9.61 57.39 -16.80
CA VAL A 7 -9.91 55.96 -16.95
C VAL A 7 -8.67 55.07 -16.77
N ASP A 8 -7.45 55.62 -16.71
CA ASP A 8 -6.21 54.81 -16.77
C ASP A 8 -5.29 54.89 -15.55
N ILE A 9 -5.79 55.16 -14.34
CA ILE A 9 -5.01 55.00 -13.10
C ILE A 9 -5.86 54.35 -12.02
N LEU A 10 -6.14 53.06 -12.19
CA LEU A 10 -6.49 52.13 -11.12
C LEU A 10 -6.11 50.71 -11.58
N LEU A 11 -4.81 50.55 -11.87
CA LEU A 11 -4.14 49.26 -11.95
C LEU A 11 -3.70 48.88 -10.53
N LEU A 12 -3.87 47.60 -10.19
CA LEU A 12 -3.60 46.95 -8.89
C LEU A 12 -4.63 47.25 -7.80
N GLN A 13 -5.62 46.37 -7.64
CA GLN A 13 -5.51 45.30 -6.64
C GLN A 13 -6.32 44.08 -7.10
N SER A 14 -5.63 42.94 -7.11
CA SER A 14 -6.14 41.59 -7.33
C SER A 14 -7.37 41.31 -6.46
N LEU A 15 -8.55 41.21 -7.06
CA LEU A 15 -9.72 40.71 -6.34
C LEU A 15 -9.83 39.20 -6.59
N ALA A 16 -9.44 38.48 -5.53
CA ALA A 16 -9.41 37.06 -5.36
C ALA A 16 -10.51 36.32 -6.13
N LEU A 17 -10.08 35.38 -6.97
CA LEU A 17 -10.93 34.27 -7.39
C LEU A 17 -11.35 33.54 -6.12
N ALA A 18 -12.58 33.77 -5.69
CA ALA A 18 -13.20 33.07 -4.58
C ALA A 18 -13.36 31.60 -4.99
N VAL A 19 -12.30 30.81 -4.81
CA VAL A 19 -12.46 29.41 -4.46
C VAL A 19 -13.11 29.45 -3.08
N ALA A 20 -14.43 29.36 -3.07
CA ALA A 20 -15.18 29.04 -1.87
C ALA A 20 -14.69 27.64 -1.43
N LEU A 21 -13.59 27.63 -0.67
CA LEU A 21 -13.27 26.56 0.24
C LEU A 21 -14.46 26.54 1.19
N SER A 22 -15.37 25.61 0.95
CA SER A 22 -16.26 25.07 1.96
C SER A 22 -15.38 24.50 3.06
N GLN A 23 -14.87 25.38 3.91
CA GLN A 23 -14.24 25.04 5.17
C GLN A 23 -15.38 24.56 6.06
N THR A 24 -15.73 23.28 5.94
CA THR A 24 -16.47 22.59 7.00
C THR A 24 -15.47 22.42 8.15
N PRO A 25 -15.65 23.11 9.28
CA PRO A 25 -14.85 22.82 10.47
C PRO A 25 -15.21 21.38 10.88
N GLY A 26 -14.26 20.45 10.72
CA GLY A 26 -14.47 19.02 10.96
C GLY A 26 -14.58 18.10 9.73
N GLY A 27 -14.32 18.59 8.51
CA GLY A 27 -14.25 17.76 7.30
C GLY A 27 -12.91 17.03 7.14
N GLN A 28 -12.89 15.89 6.44
CA GLN A 28 -11.65 15.20 6.05
C GLN A 28 -10.81 16.07 5.09
N PRO A 29 -9.47 15.97 5.08
CA PRO A 29 -8.59 16.82 4.29
C PRO A 29 -8.65 16.60 2.77
N ASP A 30 -9.64 15.86 2.25
CA ASP A 30 -9.91 15.58 0.83
C ASP A 30 -8.63 15.43 -0.01
N ILE A 31 -7.87 14.39 0.33
CA ILE A 31 -6.52 14.17 -0.19
C ILE A 31 -6.56 13.72 -1.65
N GLN A 32 -7.54 12.87 -2.01
CA GLN A 32 -7.71 12.35 -3.36
C GLN A 32 -7.90 13.50 -4.37
N ARG A 33 -8.78 14.46 -4.06
CA ARG A 33 -8.96 15.66 -4.89
C ARG A 33 -7.66 16.44 -5.11
N ARG A 34 -6.79 16.51 -4.10
CA ARG A 34 -5.52 17.22 -4.18
C ARG A 34 -4.49 16.48 -5.02
N LEU A 35 -4.47 15.15 -4.95
CA LEU A 35 -3.66 14.32 -5.85
C LEU A 35 -4.09 14.51 -7.31
N GLU A 36 -5.39 14.56 -7.59
CA GLU A 36 -5.88 14.87 -8.94
C GLU A 36 -5.44 16.25 -9.44
N LEU A 37 -5.36 17.26 -8.56
CA LEU A 37 -4.83 18.57 -8.94
C LEU A 37 -3.36 18.50 -9.32
N ILE A 38 -2.56 17.72 -8.59
CA ILE A 38 -1.15 17.48 -8.91
C ILE A 38 -1.02 16.81 -10.27
N ASP A 39 -1.81 15.78 -10.54
CA ASP A 39 -1.81 15.06 -11.83
C ASP A 39 -2.21 15.95 -13.01
N ARG A 40 -3.05 16.97 -12.76
CA ARG A 40 -3.43 18.00 -13.74
C ARG A 40 -2.40 19.12 -13.90
N GLY A 41 -1.23 19.00 -13.26
CA GLY A 41 -0.16 20.00 -13.29
C GLY A 41 -0.37 21.19 -12.36
N GLN A 42 -1.34 21.14 -11.45
CA GLN A 42 -1.68 22.21 -10.50
C GLN A 42 -1.02 22.00 -9.12
N ALA A 43 0.20 21.45 -9.10
CA ALA A 43 0.92 21.14 -7.87
C ALA A 43 1.19 22.38 -7.00
N GLU A 44 1.43 23.55 -7.61
CA GLU A 44 1.68 24.80 -6.88
C GLU A 44 0.48 25.26 -6.05
N ALA A 45 -0.75 25.01 -6.53
CA ALA A 45 -1.96 25.33 -5.78
C ALA A 45 -2.06 24.46 -4.51
N VAL A 46 -1.76 23.16 -4.63
CA VAL A 46 -1.78 22.23 -3.49
C VAL A 46 -0.65 22.54 -2.51
N LYS A 47 0.53 22.90 -3.02
CA LYS A 47 1.67 23.31 -2.21
C LYS A 47 1.39 24.56 -1.39
N ALA A 48 0.64 25.52 -1.93
CA ALA A 48 0.21 26.72 -1.20
C ALA A 48 -0.77 26.39 -0.05
N GLU A 49 -1.59 25.35 -0.19
CA GLU A 49 -2.53 24.91 0.86
C GLU A 49 -1.87 24.03 1.94
N LEU A 50 -0.74 23.39 1.63
CA LEU A 50 -0.10 22.40 2.49
C LEU A 50 0.19 22.89 3.92
N PRO A 51 0.72 24.11 4.16
CA PRO A 51 0.96 24.60 5.52
C PRO A 51 -0.31 24.66 6.37
N THR A 52 -1.43 25.07 5.78
CA THR A 52 -2.73 25.12 6.46
C THR A 52 -3.25 23.71 6.75
N LEU A 53 -3.10 22.78 5.81
CA LEU A 53 -3.49 21.37 6.02
C LEU A 53 -2.69 20.73 7.16
N MET A 54 -1.37 20.93 7.19
CA MET A 54 -0.53 20.39 8.27
C MET A 54 -0.88 20.98 9.63
N THR A 55 -1.29 22.25 9.68
CA THR A 55 -1.73 22.92 10.91
C THR A 55 -3.06 22.36 11.42
N ASN A 56 -4.03 22.16 10.51
CA ASN A 56 -5.38 21.72 10.83
C ASN A 56 -5.50 20.20 11.03
N PHE A 57 -4.63 19.43 10.38
CA PHE A 57 -4.66 17.95 10.34
C PHE A 57 -3.27 17.40 10.69
N GLN A 58 -2.79 17.75 11.88
CA GLN A 58 -1.48 17.32 12.37
C GLN A 58 -1.39 15.79 12.38
N ASN A 59 -0.25 15.26 11.92
CA ASN A 59 0.03 13.82 11.85
C ASN A 59 -1.00 12.99 11.06
N HIS A 60 -1.79 13.62 10.18
CA HIS A 60 -2.70 12.88 9.31
C HIS A 60 -1.92 12.20 8.18
N PRO A 61 -2.01 10.86 8.01
CA PRO A 61 -1.18 10.11 7.07
C PRO A 61 -1.34 10.56 5.62
N GLY A 62 -2.56 10.94 5.21
CA GLY A 62 -2.79 11.49 3.86
C GLY A 62 -2.20 12.88 3.64
N VAL A 63 -2.07 13.71 4.68
CA VAL A 63 -1.42 15.03 4.56
C VAL A 63 0.09 14.85 4.48
N LEU A 64 0.64 13.91 5.24
CA LEU A 64 2.04 13.49 5.12
C LEU A 64 2.33 12.90 3.73
N TYR A 65 1.39 12.13 3.16
CA TYR A 65 1.52 11.62 1.81
C TYR A 65 1.55 12.76 0.78
N LEU A 66 0.63 13.73 0.85
CA LEU A 66 0.66 14.92 -0.02
C LEU A 66 1.97 15.71 0.12
N GLN A 67 2.46 15.87 1.35
CA GLN A 67 3.73 16.53 1.59
C GLN A 67 4.85 15.81 0.83
N ALA A 68 4.94 14.49 0.94
CA ALA A 68 5.96 13.70 0.27
C ALA A 68 5.86 13.74 -1.27
N VAL A 69 4.64 13.77 -1.82
CA VAL A 69 4.42 13.90 -3.28
C VAL A 69 4.89 15.25 -3.82
N LEU A 70 4.77 16.32 -3.03
CA LEU A 70 5.15 17.69 -3.42
C LEU A 70 6.64 18.01 -3.18
N MET A 71 7.40 17.11 -2.58
CA MET A 71 8.83 17.28 -2.35
C MET A 71 9.61 17.15 -3.65
N SER A 72 10.51 18.10 -3.92
CA SER A 72 11.43 18.02 -5.06
C SER A 72 12.59 17.04 -4.79
N ASP A 73 12.96 16.86 -3.53
CA ASP A 73 14.01 15.94 -3.10
C ASP A 73 13.40 14.57 -2.75
N GLY A 74 13.67 13.58 -3.61
CA GLY A 74 13.21 12.20 -3.40
C GLY A 74 13.79 11.55 -2.14
N SER A 75 14.97 11.97 -1.69
CA SER A 75 15.60 11.42 -0.48
C SER A 75 14.90 11.90 0.81
N GLU A 76 14.30 13.09 0.78
CA GLU A 76 13.44 13.55 1.87
C GLU A 76 12.04 12.93 1.80
N ALA A 77 11.48 12.81 0.59
CA ALA A 77 10.17 12.18 0.38
C ALA A 77 10.13 10.74 0.93
N VAL A 78 11.20 9.97 0.73
CA VAL A 78 11.35 8.60 1.24
C VAL A 78 11.27 8.51 2.76
N LYS A 79 11.85 9.48 3.49
CA LYS A 79 11.75 9.50 4.96
C LYS A 79 10.30 9.70 5.40
N THR A 80 9.59 10.59 4.70
CA THR A 80 8.17 10.85 4.96
C THR A 80 7.30 9.62 4.65
N TYR A 81 7.51 8.97 3.50
CA TYR A 81 6.79 7.73 3.16
C TYR A 81 7.09 6.61 4.16
N GLN A 82 8.35 6.45 4.58
CA GLN A 82 8.72 5.46 5.60
C GLN A 82 8.02 5.74 6.93
N SER A 83 7.94 7.00 7.35
CA SER A 83 7.19 7.40 8.54
C SER A 83 5.69 7.04 8.45
N ILE A 84 5.09 7.14 7.26
CA ILE A 84 3.68 6.76 7.06
C ILE A 84 3.50 5.26 7.29
N VAL A 85 4.37 4.43 6.69
CA VAL A 85 4.33 2.97 6.83
C VAL A 85 4.56 2.55 8.28
N ASP A 86 5.52 3.17 8.97
CA ASP A 86 5.91 2.77 10.33
C ASP A 86 4.90 3.22 11.40
N ASN A 87 4.38 4.45 11.28
CA ASN A 87 3.53 5.05 12.31
C ASN A 87 2.02 4.89 12.03
N PHE A 88 1.64 4.64 10.78
CA PHE A 88 0.24 4.53 10.36
C PHE A 88 -0.01 3.28 9.48
N PRO A 89 0.40 2.06 9.88
CA PRO A 89 0.32 0.87 9.04
C PRO A 89 -1.10 0.40 8.70
N THR A 90 -2.13 0.95 9.33
CA THR A 90 -3.55 0.66 9.02
C THR A 90 -4.21 1.75 8.18
N SER A 91 -3.48 2.80 7.84
CA SER A 91 -3.95 3.91 7.02
C SER A 91 -4.17 3.46 5.58
N GLU A 92 -5.19 4.01 4.92
CA GLU A 92 -5.40 3.89 3.48
C GLU A 92 -4.27 4.48 2.63
N TRP A 93 -3.34 5.22 3.25
CA TRP A 93 -2.17 5.83 2.61
C TRP A 93 -0.89 5.01 2.76
N ALA A 94 -0.92 3.93 3.55
CA ALA A 94 0.28 3.21 3.94
C ALA A 94 0.79 2.28 2.82
N ASP A 95 -0.11 1.66 2.06
CA ASP A 95 0.23 0.87 0.88
C ASP A 95 0.70 1.76 -0.27
N ASP A 96 0.02 2.89 -0.53
CA ASP A 96 0.49 3.91 -1.47
C ASP A 96 1.90 4.42 -1.11
N ALA A 97 2.16 4.71 0.18
CA ALA A 97 3.47 5.14 0.64
C ALA A 97 4.54 4.05 0.45
N LEU A 98 4.19 2.79 0.72
CA LEU A 98 5.12 1.68 0.56
C LEU A 98 5.41 1.37 -0.91
N PHE A 99 4.44 1.56 -1.80
CA PHE A 99 4.67 1.50 -3.24
C PHE A 99 5.59 2.63 -3.71
N ARG A 100 5.41 3.87 -3.22
CA ARG A 100 6.32 5.00 -3.50
C ARG A 100 7.76 4.71 -3.06
N LEU A 101 7.94 4.03 -1.92
CA LEU A 101 9.26 3.57 -1.47
C LEU A 101 9.87 2.55 -2.45
N TYR A 102 9.09 1.57 -2.91
CA TYR A 102 9.51 0.63 -3.94
C TYR A 102 9.98 1.38 -5.20
N GLN A 103 9.14 2.27 -5.74
CA GLN A 103 9.44 3.04 -6.96
C GLN A 103 10.72 3.86 -6.82
N TYR A 104 10.90 4.52 -5.67
CA TYR A 104 12.11 5.28 -5.41
C TYR A 104 13.36 4.38 -5.45
N TYR A 105 13.39 3.30 -4.66
CA TYR A 105 14.55 2.41 -4.60
C TYR A 105 14.82 1.72 -5.94
N TYR A 106 13.78 1.41 -6.70
CA TYR A 106 13.89 0.87 -8.04
C TYR A 106 14.55 1.89 -9.00
N SER A 107 14.08 3.14 -8.98
CA SER A 107 14.57 4.20 -9.87
C SER A 107 16.05 4.55 -9.67
N ILE A 108 16.56 4.42 -8.44
CA ILE A 108 17.98 4.68 -8.12
C ILE A 108 18.86 3.42 -8.19
N GLY A 109 18.31 2.29 -8.68
CA GLY A 109 19.04 1.05 -8.90
C GLY A 109 19.27 0.16 -7.66
N LEU A 110 18.65 0.50 -6.52
CA LEU A 110 18.70 -0.31 -5.30
C LEU A 110 17.64 -1.42 -5.31
N TYR A 111 17.70 -2.28 -6.31
CA TYR A 111 16.68 -3.30 -6.59
C TYR A 111 16.42 -4.25 -5.42
N LYS A 112 17.46 -4.66 -4.68
CA LYS A 112 17.28 -5.52 -3.50
C LYS A 112 16.39 -4.85 -2.44
N THR A 113 16.57 -3.55 -2.22
CA THR A 113 15.77 -2.78 -1.26
C THR A 113 14.37 -2.51 -1.82
N ALA A 114 14.25 -2.25 -3.12
CA ALA A 114 12.96 -2.14 -3.80
C ALA A 114 12.16 -3.44 -3.63
N ASP A 115 12.75 -4.59 -3.97
CA ASP A 115 12.12 -5.91 -3.80
C ASP A 115 11.68 -6.14 -2.36
N GLN A 116 12.48 -5.75 -1.36
CA GLN A 116 12.06 -5.83 0.05
C GLN A 116 10.81 -4.99 0.33
N LYS A 117 10.69 -3.78 -0.24
CA LYS A 117 9.51 -2.92 -0.08
C LYS A 117 8.30 -3.50 -0.81
N LEU A 118 8.51 -4.11 -1.98
CA LEU A 118 7.46 -4.78 -2.72
C LEU A 118 6.98 -6.06 -2.02
N GLU A 119 7.89 -6.87 -1.50
CA GLU A 119 7.54 -8.05 -0.71
C GLU A 119 6.83 -7.63 0.58
N GLN A 120 7.25 -6.53 1.20
CA GLN A 120 6.52 -5.92 2.30
C GLN A 120 5.11 -5.49 1.89
N LEU A 121 4.94 -4.89 0.70
CA LEU A 121 3.64 -4.48 0.17
C LEU A 121 2.70 -5.66 -0.04
N LYS A 122 3.22 -6.75 -0.64
CA LYS A 122 2.48 -8.00 -0.86
C LYS A 122 2.09 -8.68 0.46
N LYS A 123 2.97 -8.61 1.46
CA LYS A 123 2.78 -9.24 2.77
C LYS A 123 1.83 -8.44 3.67
N ASP A 124 2.11 -7.15 3.83
CA ASP A 124 1.44 -6.30 4.81
C ASP A 124 0.16 -5.68 4.24
N TYR A 125 0.08 -5.49 2.91
CA TYR A 125 -1.06 -4.88 2.21
C TYR A 125 -1.53 -5.72 0.99
N PRO A 126 -1.91 -6.99 1.18
CA PRO A 126 -2.23 -7.91 0.09
C PRO A 126 -3.44 -7.54 -0.78
N PHE A 127 -4.28 -6.58 -0.32
CA PHE A 127 -5.43 -6.07 -1.07
C PHE A 127 -5.16 -4.73 -1.75
N SER A 128 -3.95 -4.19 -1.60
CA SER A 128 -3.52 -3.02 -2.33
C SER A 128 -3.56 -3.30 -3.83
N THR A 129 -3.98 -2.31 -4.62
CA THR A 129 -3.92 -2.36 -6.09
C THR A 129 -2.51 -2.72 -6.57
N TYR A 130 -1.49 -2.28 -5.83
CA TYR A 130 -0.07 -2.46 -6.12
C TYR A 130 0.51 -3.82 -5.69
N ALA A 131 -0.20 -4.60 -4.88
CA ALA A 131 0.25 -5.91 -4.42
C ALA A 131 0.11 -7.01 -5.50
N SER A 132 -0.55 -6.71 -6.62
CA SER A 132 -0.71 -7.63 -7.74
C SER A 132 0.47 -7.57 -8.72
N ASP A 133 0.86 -8.71 -9.28
CA ASP A 133 1.92 -8.77 -10.29
C ASP A 133 1.55 -8.01 -11.60
N GLN A 134 0.26 -7.73 -11.82
CA GLN A 134 -0.22 -6.94 -12.95
C GLN A 134 0.15 -5.46 -12.83
N ALA A 135 0.04 -4.87 -11.63
CA ALA A 135 0.40 -3.48 -11.38
C ALA A 135 1.90 -3.19 -11.62
N LEU A 136 2.75 -4.21 -11.46
CA LEU A 136 4.21 -4.13 -11.68
C LEU A 136 4.60 -4.24 -13.15
N ALA A 137 3.71 -4.77 -14.00
CA ALA A 137 3.96 -4.92 -15.43
C ALA A 137 3.71 -3.63 -16.22
N GLU A 138 2.99 -2.67 -15.62
CA GLU A 138 2.64 -1.38 -16.22
C GLU A 138 3.71 -0.30 -16.05
N GLU A 139 4.76 -0.54 -15.25
CA GLU A 139 5.89 0.38 -15.21
C GLU A 139 6.64 0.35 -16.56
N PRO A 140 6.91 1.51 -17.19
CA PRO A 140 7.60 1.54 -18.47
C PRO A 140 8.99 0.90 -18.32
N LYS A 141 9.13 -0.29 -18.91
CA LYS A 141 10.38 -1.08 -19.04
C LYS A 141 11.43 -0.40 -19.94
N THR A 142 11.60 0.91 -19.84
CA THR A 142 12.57 1.66 -20.63
C THR A 142 13.62 2.30 -19.73
N VAL A 143 14.46 1.46 -19.11
CA VAL A 143 15.92 1.65 -19.18
C VAL A 143 16.55 0.26 -19.32
N THR A 144 16.86 -0.12 -20.55
CA THR A 144 17.89 -1.12 -20.85
C THR A 144 19.21 -0.68 -20.21
N ALA A 145 19.62 -1.35 -19.13
CA ALA A 145 20.99 -1.34 -18.67
C ALA A 145 21.49 -2.78 -18.71
N GLU A 146 22.34 -3.05 -19.69
CA GLU A 146 23.00 -4.33 -19.93
C GLU A 146 23.77 -4.80 -18.68
N ALA A 147 23.61 -6.08 -18.35
CA ALA A 147 24.45 -6.76 -17.38
C ALA A 147 25.86 -7.00 -17.93
N PRO A 148 26.91 -7.02 -17.09
CA PRO A 148 28.05 -7.88 -17.33
C PRO A 148 27.89 -9.18 -16.52
N VAL A 149 27.81 -10.27 -17.27
CA VAL A 149 27.95 -11.65 -16.79
C VAL A 149 29.40 -11.89 -16.38
N VAL A 150 29.65 -12.42 -15.17
CA VAL A 150 30.80 -13.31 -14.93
C VAL A 150 30.38 -14.47 -14.03
N VAL A 151 30.68 -15.68 -14.51
CA VAL A 151 30.31 -17.01 -13.98
C VAL A 151 31.35 -17.50 -12.97
N ALA A 152 30.90 -18.12 -11.86
CA ALA A 152 31.50 -19.33 -11.26
C ALA A 152 30.62 -19.89 -10.11
N GLN A 153 30.17 -21.14 -10.24
CA GLN A 153 29.50 -21.97 -9.19
C GLN A 153 30.55 -22.93 -8.55
N PRO A 154 30.29 -23.75 -7.49
CA PRO A 154 29.06 -23.99 -6.71
C PRO A 154 29.24 -24.03 -5.16
N ALA A 155 28.26 -23.57 -4.38
CA ALA A 155 28.11 -24.00 -2.98
C ALA A 155 26.67 -23.77 -2.46
N LYS A 156 26.00 -24.89 -2.13
CA LYS A 156 24.80 -25.04 -1.27
C LYS A 156 23.69 -23.98 -1.39
N VAL A 157 22.67 -24.29 -2.18
CA VAL A 157 21.38 -23.60 -2.13
C VAL A 157 20.53 -24.21 -1.03
N GLU A 158 20.47 -23.56 0.12
CA GLU A 158 19.26 -23.57 0.94
C GLU A 158 18.74 -22.14 1.05
N LYS A 159 17.84 -21.79 0.13
CA LYS A 159 16.93 -20.65 0.27
C LYS A 159 15.57 -21.22 0.65
N PHE A 160 15.15 -21.03 1.90
CA PHE A 160 13.75 -21.19 2.31
C PHE A 160 13.30 -19.97 3.09
N THR A 161 12.42 -19.17 2.47
CA THR A 161 11.43 -18.31 3.16
C THR A 161 10.26 -18.02 2.21
N THR A 162 9.61 -19.08 1.72
CA THR A 162 8.22 -19.00 1.25
C THR A 162 7.41 -19.85 2.21
N ILE A 163 6.50 -19.23 2.96
CA ILE A 163 5.66 -19.95 3.93
C ILE A 163 4.32 -20.24 3.26
N TYR A 164 4.09 -21.48 2.88
CA TYR A 164 2.81 -21.99 2.45
C TYR A 164 1.96 -22.33 3.67
N THR A 165 0.67 -22.04 3.61
CA THR A 165 -0.32 -22.45 4.61
C THR A 165 -1.54 -23.04 3.90
N VAL A 166 -2.37 -23.76 4.63
CA VAL A 166 -3.59 -24.36 4.08
C VAL A 166 -4.79 -23.61 4.61
N GLN A 167 -5.54 -22.96 3.72
CA GLN A 167 -6.84 -22.38 4.04
C GLN A 167 -7.87 -23.49 4.15
N ALA A 168 -8.33 -23.77 5.38
CA ALA A 168 -9.29 -24.81 5.70
C ALA A 168 -10.75 -24.33 5.70
N GLY A 169 -10.99 -23.01 5.68
CA GLY A 169 -12.33 -22.45 5.62
C GLY A 169 -12.37 -20.93 5.47
N THR A 170 -13.51 -20.41 5.04
CA THR A 170 -13.83 -18.97 5.03
C THR A 170 -15.26 -18.79 5.53
N PHE A 171 -15.45 -18.02 6.59
CA PHE A 171 -16.73 -17.87 7.27
C PHE A 171 -17.15 -16.41 7.32
N SER A 172 -18.43 -16.11 7.18
CA SER A 172 -18.96 -14.76 7.41
C SER A 172 -19.11 -14.42 8.91
N VAL A 173 -19.07 -15.43 9.78
CA VAL A 173 -19.23 -15.32 11.24
C VAL A 173 -17.94 -15.76 11.92
N LEU A 174 -17.41 -14.93 12.82
CA LEU A 174 -16.15 -15.17 13.53
C LEU A 174 -16.18 -16.44 14.38
N GLN A 175 -17.27 -16.67 15.12
CA GLN A 175 -17.40 -17.82 16.01
C GLN A 175 -17.23 -19.17 15.27
N ASN A 176 -17.74 -19.30 14.05
CA ASN A 176 -17.57 -20.50 13.24
C ASN A 176 -16.09 -20.72 12.83
N ALA A 177 -15.36 -19.62 12.59
CA ALA A 177 -13.93 -19.67 12.30
C ALA A 177 -13.12 -20.06 13.54
N GLU A 178 -13.49 -19.56 14.72
CA GLU A 178 -12.89 -19.90 16.01
C GLU A 178 -13.10 -21.36 16.39
N GLU A 179 -14.31 -21.90 16.19
CA GLU A 179 -14.60 -23.32 16.42
C GLU A 179 -13.72 -24.22 15.55
N LEU A 180 -13.55 -23.87 14.27
CA LEU A 180 -12.68 -24.62 13.37
C LEU A 180 -11.21 -24.50 13.78
N LYS A 181 -10.74 -23.29 14.14
CA LYS A 181 -9.40 -23.05 14.66
C LYS A 181 -9.11 -23.91 15.90
N SER A 182 -9.99 -23.86 16.91
CA SER A 182 -9.84 -24.63 18.14
C SER A 182 -9.88 -26.14 17.91
N ARG A 183 -10.61 -26.61 16.88
CA ARG A 183 -10.58 -28.03 16.48
C ARG A 183 -9.20 -28.43 15.97
N PHE A 184 -8.58 -27.62 15.11
CA PHE A 184 -7.24 -27.89 14.61
C PHE A 184 -6.18 -27.81 15.72
N GLU A 185 -6.28 -26.83 16.63
CA GLU A 185 -5.36 -26.69 17.77
C GLU A 185 -5.44 -27.87 18.74
N ARG A 186 -6.66 -28.38 19.00
CA ARG A 186 -6.86 -29.57 19.86
C ARG A 186 -6.19 -30.83 19.29
N ASP A 187 -6.11 -30.92 17.96
CA ASP A 187 -5.47 -32.03 17.26
C ASP A 187 -3.97 -31.79 17.00
N GLY A 188 -3.41 -30.71 17.57
CA GLY A 188 -1.99 -30.40 17.55
C GLY A 188 -1.52 -29.55 16.37
N TYR A 189 -2.43 -29.00 15.56
CA TYR A 189 -2.08 -28.18 14.41
C TYR A 189 -2.12 -26.69 14.76
N THR A 190 -1.07 -25.96 14.39
CA THR A 190 -1.06 -24.49 14.45
C THR A 190 -2.10 -23.93 13.48
N SER A 191 -2.99 -23.05 13.94
CA SER A 191 -3.99 -22.41 13.08
C SER A 191 -4.22 -20.94 13.43
N THR A 192 -4.63 -20.13 12.45
CA THR A 192 -4.80 -18.68 12.56
C THR A 192 -6.04 -18.22 11.80
N ILE A 193 -6.70 -17.16 12.29
CA ILE A 193 -7.85 -16.55 11.62
C ILE A 193 -7.42 -15.22 11.02
N PHE A 194 -7.68 -15.04 9.72
CA PHE A 194 -7.47 -13.79 9.00
C PHE A 194 -8.82 -13.17 8.63
N THR A 195 -9.06 -11.92 9.05
CA THR A 195 -10.33 -11.23 8.75
C THR A 195 -10.15 -10.24 7.61
N LEU A 196 -10.92 -10.42 6.53
CA LEU A 196 -10.99 -9.54 5.37
C LEU A 196 -12.34 -8.82 5.35
N VAL A 197 -12.34 -7.52 5.03
CA VAL A 197 -13.56 -6.77 4.73
C VAL A 197 -13.61 -6.49 3.23
N ASN A 198 -14.63 -6.98 2.53
CA ASN A 198 -14.83 -6.71 1.11
C ASN A 198 -16.28 -6.26 0.87
N ASN A 199 -16.47 -5.07 0.28
CA ASN A 199 -17.77 -4.44 0.04
C ASN A 199 -18.65 -4.37 1.30
N GLY A 200 -18.06 -3.99 2.44
CA GLY A 200 -18.74 -3.88 3.73
C GLY A 200 -19.07 -5.22 4.42
N ARG A 201 -18.76 -6.37 3.80
CA ARG A 201 -18.95 -7.70 4.39
C ARG A 201 -17.64 -8.25 4.93
N LYS A 202 -17.68 -8.79 6.16
CA LYS A 202 -16.52 -9.41 6.82
C LYS A 202 -16.45 -10.90 6.51
N PHE A 203 -15.25 -11.39 6.23
CA PHE A 203 -14.94 -12.79 5.99
C PHE A 203 -13.76 -13.19 6.87
N HIS A 204 -13.91 -14.28 7.61
CA HIS A 204 -12.94 -14.86 8.53
C HIS A 204 -12.39 -16.14 7.90
N LYS A 205 -11.16 -16.07 7.39
CA LYS A 205 -10.43 -17.18 6.77
C LYS A 205 -9.64 -17.93 7.83
N VAL A 206 -9.76 -19.27 7.86
CA VAL A 206 -9.00 -20.13 8.79
C VAL A 206 -7.84 -20.75 8.04
N TRP A 207 -6.62 -20.43 8.47
CA TRP A 207 -5.36 -20.97 7.95
C TRP A 207 -4.76 -21.96 8.94
N VAL A 208 -4.16 -23.03 8.43
CA VAL A 208 -3.66 -24.16 9.23
C VAL A 208 -2.30 -24.60 8.70
N GLY A 209 -1.33 -24.71 9.61
CA GLY A 209 0.04 -25.13 9.33
C GLY A 209 0.87 -24.07 8.60
N GLU A 210 2.18 -24.18 8.72
CA GLU A 210 3.16 -23.34 8.04
C GLU A 210 4.20 -24.27 7.42
N PHE A 211 4.39 -24.18 6.11
CA PHE A 211 5.19 -25.12 5.32
C PHE A 211 6.17 -24.34 4.44
N GLN A 212 7.42 -24.78 4.35
CA GLN A 212 8.42 -24.07 3.54
C GLN A 212 8.31 -24.41 2.04
N LYS A 213 7.63 -25.51 1.72
CA LYS A 213 7.45 -26.01 0.35
C LYS A 213 5.96 -26.21 0.04
N GLN A 214 5.57 -25.85 -1.17
CA GLN A 214 4.20 -26.03 -1.64
C GLN A 214 3.75 -27.49 -1.57
N ASP A 215 4.67 -28.43 -1.84
CA ASP A 215 4.39 -29.87 -1.82
C ASP A 215 4.06 -30.38 -0.41
N GLU A 216 4.68 -29.80 0.62
CA GLU A 216 4.37 -30.11 2.02
C GLU A 216 2.96 -29.61 2.38
N ALA A 217 2.62 -28.37 1.98
CA ALA A 217 1.27 -27.84 2.16
C ALA A 217 0.21 -28.61 1.35
N LYS A 218 0.52 -29.09 0.15
CA LYS A 218 -0.38 -29.93 -0.66
C LYS A 218 -0.64 -31.29 -0.01
N ARG A 219 0.39 -31.93 0.54
CA ARG A 219 0.24 -33.19 1.29
C ARG A 219 -0.66 -32.97 2.50
N PHE A 220 -0.41 -31.90 3.26
CA PHE A 220 -1.21 -31.54 4.42
C PHE A 220 -2.67 -31.21 4.06
N SER A 221 -2.92 -30.51 2.96
CA SER A 221 -4.26 -30.27 2.43
C SER A 221 -5.01 -31.59 2.13
N GLY A 222 -4.31 -32.59 1.58
CA GLY A 222 -4.85 -33.94 1.38
C GLY A 222 -5.17 -34.67 2.70
N GLU A 223 -4.38 -34.47 3.74
CA GLU A 223 -4.65 -35.00 5.08
C GLU A 223 -5.88 -34.33 5.70
N ILE A 224 -6.02 -33.01 5.55
CA ILE A 224 -7.20 -32.27 6.04
C ILE A 224 -8.48 -32.81 5.39
N LYS A 225 -8.46 -33.05 4.08
CA LYS A 225 -9.60 -33.62 3.36
C LYS A 225 -9.99 -35.00 3.88
N LYS A 226 -9.03 -35.86 4.16
CA LYS A 226 -9.29 -37.23 4.66
C LYS A 226 -9.74 -37.25 6.12
N LYS A 227 -9.14 -36.42 6.98
CA LYS A 227 -9.34 -36.45 8.44
C LYS A 227 -10.52 -35.60 8.90
N TYR A 228 -10.77 -34.46 8.26
CA TYR A 228 -11.82 -33.52 8.65
C TYR A 228 -12.98 -33.46 7.67
N ASN A 229 -12.88 -34.14 6.51
CA ASN A 229 -13.83 -34.03 5.40
C ASN A 229 -14.06 -32.57 4.96
N LEU A 230 -12.97 -31.79 4.96
CA LEU A 230 -12.97 -30.37 4.58
C LEU A 230 -12.18 -30.18 3.29
N ASP A 231 -12.78 -29.44 2.34
CA ASP A 231 -12.03 -28.94 1.20
C ASP A 231 -11.13 -27.78 1.64
N SER A 232 -9.87 -27.84 1.23
CA SER A 232 -8.85 -26.89 1.64
C SER A 232 -7.99 -26.46 0.47
N ILE A 233 -7.43 -25.26 0.56
CA ILE A 233 -6.66 -24.64 -0.53
C ILE A 233 -5.28 -24.28 0.01
N VAL A 234 -4.23 -24.67 -0.71
CA VAL A 234 -2.86 -24.23 -0.42
C VAL A 234 -2.71 -22.79 -0.87
N VAL A 235 -2.34 -21.93 0.07
CA VAL A 235 -2.11 -20.50 -0.17
C VAL A 235 -0.74 -20.12 0.36
N THR A 236 -0.10 -19.13 -0.24
CA THR A 236 1.12 -18.53 0.28
C THR A 236 0.76 -17.46 1.31
N ARG A 237 1.48 -17.45 2.42
CA ARG A 237 1.41 -16.44 3.48
C ARG A 237 2.47 -15.37 3.26
#